data_AF-A0A368GVU3-F1
#
_entry.id   AF-A0A368GVU3-F1
#
_cell.length_a   1.000
_cell.length_b   1.000
_cell.length_c   1.000
_cell.angle_alpha   90.00
_cell.angle_beta   90.00
_cell.angle_gamma   90.00
#
_symmetry.space_group_name_H-M   'P 1'
#
loop_
_entity.id
_entity.type
_entity.pdbx_description
1 polymer ?
#
loop_
_entity_poly.entity_id
_entity_poly.type
_entity_poly.pdbx_seq_one_letter_code
_entity_poly.pdbx_strand_id
1 'polypeptide(L)'
;VFLIIGEAFSQKIPREVCSDPLDANDKIRNKFVKGHNDVRKEIVSPNGMTQDDGSTLPGSKSLFAVTYDCYLEGIALTVVAGCPSHPKLDNVPAGKAVNYALDRGAQKPANEDAYVIEVGKAIDEWKDYRFEGNLDPKTVKYENEAMAPFANVSCCLLLNLLVLAL
;
A
#
# COMPACT_ATOMS: atom_id res chain seq x y z
N VAL A 1 1.30 -9.57 -23.46
CA VAL A 1 -0.15 -9.81 -23.48
C VAL A 1 -0.81 -8.74 -22.60
N PHE A 2 -2.00 -8.29 -22.99
CA PHE A 2 -2.49 -6.90 -23.02
C PHE A 2 -2.58 -6.09 -21.72
N LEU A 3 -2.14 -4.82 -21.84
CA LEU A 3 -2.62 -3.65 -21.10
C LEU A 3 -4.15 -3.52 -21.29
N ILE A 4 -4.90 -3.32 -20.20
CA ILE A 4 -6.28 -2.84 -20.30
C ILE A 4 -6.27 -1.36 -19.96
N ILE A 5 -5.93 -0.55 -20.97
CA ILE A 5 -6.56 0.76 -21.12
C ILE A 5 -7.98 0.42 -21.56
N GLY A 6 -8.98 0.74 -20.75
CA GLY A 6 -10.37 0.48 -21.11
C GLY A 6 -10.71 1.21 -22.41
N GLU A 7 -10.96 0.45 -23.48
CA GLU A 7 -11.64 0.99 -24.65
C GLU A 7 -13.09 1.27 -24.28
N ALA A 8 -13.34 2.49 -23.82
CA ALA A 8 -14.59 3.17 -24.08
C ALA A 8 -14.24 4.37 -24.95
N PHE A 9 -14.24 4.16 -26.26
CA PHE A 9 -14.42 5.24 -27.23
C PHE A 9 -15.82 5.83 -27.03
N SER A 10 -15.95 6.71 -26.05
CA SER A 10 -17.04 7.68 -25.97
C SER A 10 -16.43 8.99 -25.51
N GLN A 11 -16.42 9.97 -26.42
CA GLN A 11 -15.91 11.31 -26.25
C GLN A 11 -16.31 11.92 -24.89
N LYS A 12 -15.39 11.97 -23.94
CA LYS A 12 -15.36 12.92 -22.83
C LYS A 12 -13.99 12.82 -22.18
N ILE A 13 -13.11 13.76 -22.56
CA ILE A 13 -11.93 14.28 -21.86
C ILE A 13 -10.99 13.20 -21.27
N PRO A 14 -9.69 13.14 -21.67
CA PRO A 14 -8.74 12.26 -20.98
C PRO A 14 -8.83 12.58 -19.48
N ARG A 15 -9.36 11.65 -18.68
CA ARG A 15 -9.24 11.76 -17.23
C ARG A 15 -7.74 11.77 -16.96
N GLU A 16 -7.24 12.79 -16.26
CA GLU A 16 -6.01 12.64 -15.51
C GLU A 16 -6.12 11.32 -14.74
N VAL A 17 -5.17 10.41 -14.94
CA VAL A 17 -5.24 9.07 -14.34
C VAL A 17 -5.42 9.19 -12.84
N CYS A 18 -4.76 10.18 -12.23
CA CYS A 18 -4.92 10.64 -10.85
C CYS A 18 -4.81 12.16 -10.81
N SER A 19 -5.54 12.80 -9.90
CA SER A 19 -5.51 14.25 -9.65
C SER A 19 -5.22 14.53 -8.18
N ASP A 20 -4.44 15.57 -7.91
CA ASP A 20 -4.17 16.09 -6.57
C ASP A 20 -4.89 17.44 -6.37
N PRO A 21 -5.77 17.60 -5.35
CA PRO A 21 -6.14 16.62 -4.34
C PRO A 21 -7.05 15.50 -4.89
N LEU A 22 -7.03 14.35 -4.21
CA LEU A 22 -7.88 13.20 -4.56
C LEU A 22 -9.37 13.57 -4.63
N ASP A 23 -10.06 13.05 -5.64
CA ASP A 23 -11.52 13.06 -5.70
C ASP A 23 -12.08 12.20 -4.56
N ALA A 24 -13.03 12.76 -3.81
CA ALA A 24 -13.72 12.05 -2.72
C ALA A 24 -14.50 10.81 -3.21
N ASN A 25 -14.84 10.75 -4.50
CA ASN A 25 -15.52 9.61 -5.11
C ASN A 25 -14.55 8.53 -5.63
N ASP A 26 -13.23 8.76 -5.59
CA ASP A 26 -12.24 7.77 -6.01
C ASP A 26 -12.11 6.68 -4.95
N LYS A 27 -12.92 5.64 -5.07
CA LYS A 27 -13.00 4.59 -4.05
C LYS A 27 -11.67 3.86 -3.84
N ILE A 28 -10.91 3.62 -4.91
CA ILE A 28 -9.69 2.80 -4.89
C ILE A 28 -8.58 3.57 -4.18
N ARG A 29 -8.29 4.80 -4.62
CA ARG A 29 -7.23 5.63 -4.02
C ARG A 29 -7.55 6.00 -2.59
N ASN A 30 -8.80 6.33 -2.31
CA ASN A 30 -9.25 6.60 -0.94
C ASN A 30 -9.12 5.34 -0.06
N LYS A 31 -9.39 4.14 -0.57
CA LYS A 31 -9.19 2.89 0.19
C LYS A 31 -7.71 2.69 0.54
N PHE A 32 -6.79 2.96 -0.37
CA PHE A 32 -5.35 2.87 -0.12
C PHE A 32 -4.89 3.83 0.99
N VAL A 33 -5.22 5.12 0.87
CA VAL A 33 -4.84 6.13 1.88
C VAL A 33 -5.49 5.83 3.23
N LYS A 34 -6.79 5.50 3.21
CA LYS A 34 -7.54 5.20 4.44
C LYS A 34 -6.97 3.97 5.13
N GLY A 35 -6.69 2.88 4.43
CA GLY A 35 -6.17 1.66 5.03
C GLY A 35 -4.80 1.87 5.69
N HIS A 36 -3.88 2.61 5.04
CA HIS A 36 -2.61 2.98 5.66
C HIS A 36 -2.82 3.83 6.92
N ASN A 37 -3.66 4.85 6.84
CA ASN A 37 -3.91 5.74 7.98
C ASN A 37 -4.66 5.06 9.13
N ASP A 38 -5.52 4.07 8.84
CA ASP A 38 -6.17 3.25 9.85
C ASP A 38 -5.14 2.40 10.62
N VAL A 39 -4.22 1.73 9.92
CA VAL A 39 -3.11 0.97 10.54
C VAL A 39 -2.25 1.88 11.42
N ARG A 40 -1.87 3.04 10.89
CA ARG A 40 -1.06 4.04 11.61
C ARG A 40 -1.80 4.55 12.85
N LYS A 41 -3.09 4.81 12.74
CA LYS A 41 -3.93 5.23 13.87
C LYS A 41 -4.03 4.15 14.94
N GLU A 42 -4.10 2.88 14.56
CA GLU A 42 -4.14 1.76 15.50
C GLU A 42 -2.86 1.67 16.33
N ILE A 43 -1.68 1.89 15.71
CA ILE A 43 -0.38 1.92 16.40
C ILE A 43 -0.35 2.95 17.53
N VAL A 44 -0.94 4.13 17.32
CA VAL A 44 -0.96 5.22 18.32
C VAL A 44 -2.24 5.22 19.17
N SER A 45 -3.11 4.23 19.00
CA SER A 45 -4.34 4.12 19.78
C SER A 45 -4.03 3.70 21.23
N PRO A 46 -4.93 3.97 22.20
CA PRO A 46 -4.73 3.54 23.58
C PRO A 46 -4.57 2.03 23.77
N ASN A 47 -5.16 1.23 22.87
CA ASN A 47 -5.03 -0.22 22.89
C ASN A 47 -3.75 -0.70 22.21
N GLY A 48 -3.11 0.18 21.44
CA GLY A 48 -1.95 -0.10 20.59
C GLY A 48 -2.22 -1.22 19.58
N MET A 49 -1.14 -1.77 19.04
CA MET A 49 -1.15 -2.89 18.12
C MET A 49 -0.23 -3.99 18.64
N THR A 50 -0.71 -5.22 18.64
CA THR A 50 0.05 -6.38 19.16
C THR A 50 1.03 -6.92 18.15
N GLN A 51 2.15 -7.42 18.65
CA GLN A 51 3.18 -8.16 17.92
C GLN A 51 2.97 -9.68 18.07
N ASP A 52 3.88 -10.46 17.50
CA ASP A 52 3.85 -11.94 17.56
C ASP A 52 3.97 -12.48 18.98
N ASP A 53 4.86 -11.89 19.79
CA ASP A 53 5.06 -12.29 21.19
C ASP A 53 3.93 -11.84 22.15
N GLY A 54 2.86 -11.24 21.60
CA GLY A 54 1.73 -10.70 22.36
C GLY A 54 2.03 -9.35 23.03
N SER A 55 3.24 -8.81 22.93
CA SER A 55 3.54 -7.46 23.39
C SER A 55 2.87 -6.42 22.48
N THR A 56 2.65 -5.22 23.03
CA THR A 56 2.09 -4.09 22.29
C THR A 56 3.22 -3.20 21.77
N LEU A 57 3.08 -2.74 20.53
CA LEU A 57 3.95 -1.71 19.96
C LEU A 57 3.99 -0.45 20.83
N PRO A 58 5.16 0.20 21.00
CA PRO A 58 5.34 1.31 21.93
C PRO A 58 4.62 2.62 21.53
N GLY A 59 3.83 2.61 20.44
CA GLY A 59 3.20 3.79 19.86
C GLY A 59 4.20 4.75 19.24
N SER A 60 3.75 5.98 18.94
CA SER A 60 4.60 7.03 18.38
C SER A 60 4.05 8.42 18.68
N LYS A 61 4.96 9.37 18.95
CA LYS A 61 4.63 10.80 19.13
C LYS A 61 4.67 11.60 17.83
N SER A 62 5.21 11.01 16.76
CA SER A 62 5.50 11.69 15.50
C SER A 62 5.06 10.88 14.28
N LEU A 63 3.96 10.13 14.42
CA LEU A 63 3.39 9.35 13.31
C LEU A 63 2.44 10.23 12.51
N PHE A 64 2.87 10.59 11.30
CA PHE A 64 2.08 11.47 10.42
C PHE A 64 1.07 10.68 9.58
N ALA A 65 -0.06 11.30 9.23
CA ALA A 65 -0.95 10.74 8.23
C ALA A 65 -0.26 10.76 6.85
N VAL A 66 -0.44 9.70 6.07
CA VAL A 66 -0.01 9.67 4.67
C VAL A 66 -1.07 10.30 3.77
N THR A 67 -0.62 10.97 2.71
CA THR A 67 -1.45 11.46 1.61
C THR A 67 -1.18 10.64 0.36
N TYR A 68 -2.10 10.71 -0.60
CA TYR A 68 -1.83 10.15 -1.93
C TYR A 68 -0.86 11.05 -2.69
N ASP A 69 -0.15 10.46 -3.64
CA ASP A 69 0.77 11.14 -4.53
C ASP A 69 0.63 10.52 -5.91
N CYS A 70 0.11 11.28 -6.88
CA CYS A 70 -0.13 10.78 -8.23
C CYS A 70 1.18 10.42 -8.97
N TYR A 71 2.30 11.05 -8.64
CA TYR A 71 3.61 10.72 -9.22
C TYR A 71 4.07 9.33 -8.77
N LEU A 72 3.91 9.02 -7.48
CA LEU A 72 4.17 7.67 -6.99
C LEU A 72 3.24 6.65 -7.61
N GLU A 73 1.95 6.93 -7.77
CA GLU A 73 1.07 6.00 -8.46
C GLU A 73 1.56 5.71 -9.88
N GLY A 74 1.98 6.73 -10.63
CA GLY A 74 2.56 6.56 -11.96
C GLY A 74 3.72 5.56 -11.97
N ILE A 75 4.65 5.68 -11.02
CA ILE A 75 5.75 4.72 -10.86
C ILE A 75 5.20 3.34 -10.50
N ALA A 76 4.20 3.24 -9.62
CA ALA A 76 3.64 1.97 -9.17
C ALA A 76 3.03 1.18 -10.34
N LEU A 77 2.33 1.89 -11.23
CA LEU A 77 1.80 1.35 -12.47
C LEU A 77 2.90 0.82 -13.40
N THR A 78 4.09 1.43 -13.40
CA THR A 78 5.24 0.88 -14.16
C THR A 78 5.79 -0.41 -13.54
N VAL A 79 5.77 -0.52 -12.20
CA VAL A 79 6.28 -1.71 -11.50
C VAL A 79 5.36 -2.92 -11.71
N VAL A 80 4.03 -2.74 -11.72
CA VAL A 80 3.07 -3.83 -12.00
C VAL A 80 2.91 -4.15 -13.48
N ALA A 81 3.46 -3.35 -14.39
CA ALA A 81 3.20 -3.51 -15.82
C ALA A 81 3.56 -4.92 -16.30
N GLY A 82 2.55 -5.65 -16.79
CA GLY A 82 2.71 -7.04 -17.24
C GLY A 82 2.68 -8.10 -16.13
N CYS A 83 2.20 -7.76 -14.93
CA CYS A 83 2.04 -8.65 -13.77
C CYS A 83 3.27 -9.52 -13.49
N PRO A 84 4.46 -8.92 -13.28
CA PRO A 84 5.68 -9.70 -13.06
C PRO A 84 5.60 -10.47 -11.74
N SER A 85 6.30 -11.60 -11.61
CA SER A 85 6.32 -12.35 -10.35
C SER A 85 7.00 -11.63 -9.19
N HIS A 86 7.81 -10.62 -9.49
CA HIS A 86 8.53 -9.77 -8.54
C HIS A 86 8.54 -8.33 -9.05
N PRO A 87 8.52 -7.32 -8.16
CA PRO A 87 8.55 -5.93 -8.56
C PRO A 87 9.90 -5.59 -9.21
N LYS A 88 9.87 -4.95 -10.37
CA LYS A 88 11.08 -4.36 -10.99
C LYS A 88 11.29 -2.97 -10.41
N LEU A 89 12.43 -2.75 -9.74
CA LEU A 89 12.69 -1.52 -9.00
C LEU A 89 13.45 -0.46 -9.80
N ASP A 90 13.73 -0.71 -11.08
CA ASP A 90 14.59 0.14 -11.93
C ASP A 90 14.12 1.61 -12.00
N ASN A 91 12.80 1.84 -11.92
CA ASN A 91 12.19 3.17 -11.99
C ASN A 91 11.77 3.73 -10.62
N VAL A 92 12.04 3.00 -9.53
CA VAL A 92 11.67 3.40 -8.18
C VAL A 92 12.74 4.37 -7.66
N PRO A 93 12.39 5.62 -7.33
CA PRO A 93 13.37 6.59 -6.85
C PRO A 93 14.11 6.09 -5.62
N ALA A 94 15.40 6.42 -5.51
CA ALA A 94 16.18 6.10 -4.33
C ALA A 94 15.51 6.66 -3.05
N GLY A 95 15.50 5.86 -1.99
CA GLY A 95 14.77 6.23 -0.78
C GLY A 95 13.25 6.21 -0.95
N LYS A 96 12.72 5.29 -1.77
CA LYS A 96 11.31 4.90 -1.76
C LYS A 96 11.21 3.41 -1.48
N ALA A 97 10.24 3.05 -0.65
CA ALA A 97 9.92 1.65 -0.36
C ALA A 97 8.80 1.18 -1.26
N VAL A 98 8.76 -0.13 -1.52
CA VAL A 98 7.71 -0.77 -2.31
C VAL A 98 7.05 -1.84 -1.47
N ASN A 99 5.72 -1.78 -1.39
CA ASN A 99 4.91 -2.91 -0.98
C ASN A 99 4.27 -3.53 -2.23
N TYR A 100 4.43 -4.85 -2.34
CA TYR A 100 3.97 -5.64 -3.48
C TYR A 100 2.99 -6.72 -3.01
N ALA A 101 1.86 -6.83 -3.68
CA ALA A 101 0.90 -7.92 -3.47
C ALA A 101 0.57 -8.55 -4.83
N LEU A 102 0.53 -9.89 -4.86
CA LEU A 102 0.28 -10.69 -6.06
C LEU A 102 -0.63 -11.86 -5.73
N ASP A 103 -1.77 -11.93 -6.39
CA ASP A 103 -2.64 -13.11 -6.37
C ASP A 103 -2.58 -13.82 -7.73
N ARG A 104 -1.91 -14.97 -7.79
CA ARG A 104 -1.70 -15.73 -9.04
C ARG A 104 -2.93 -16.52 -9.49
N GLY A 105 -3.94 -16.64 -8.63
CA GLY A 105 -5.19 -17.36 -8.91
C GLY A 105 -6.38 -16.43 -9.08
N ALA A 106 -6.22 -15.14 -8.81
CA ALA A 106 -7.30 -14.17 -8.92
C ALA A 106 -7.78 -14.03 -10.36
N GLN A 107 -9.10 -13.88 -10.48
CA GLN A 107 -9.67 -13.30 -11.68
C GLN A 107 -9.60 -11.79 -11.56
N LYS A 108 -9.37 -11.11 -12.69
CA LYS A 108 -9.45 -9.65 -12.74
C LYS A 108 -10.76 -9.18 -12.09
N PRO A 109 -10.73 -8.27 -11.11
CA PRO A 109 -11.95 -7.76 -10.49
C PRO A 109 -12.90 -7.15 -11.53
N ALA A 110 -14.18 -7.47 -11.40
CA ALA A 110 -15.19 -7.10 -12.40
C ALA A 110 -15.57 -5.61 -12.38
N ASN A 111 -15.37 -4.92 -11.25
CA ASN A 111 -15.75 -3.53 -11.04
C ASN A 111 -14.89 -2.88 -9.93
N GLU A 112 -15.04 -1.57 -9.75
CA GLU A 112 -14.28 -0.79 -8.76
C GLU A 112 -14.48 -1.28 -7.31
N ASP A 113 -15.69 -1.69 -6.94
CA ASP A 113 -15.96 -2.18 -5.58
C ASP A 113 -15.21 -3.51 -5.30
N ALA A 114 -15.08 -4.37 -6.31
CA ALA A 114 -14.25 -5.56 -6.21
C ALA A 114 -12.75 -5.21 -6.09
N TYR A 115 -12.26 -4.19 -6.82
CA TYR A 115 -10.89 -3.69 -6.62
C TYR A 115 -10.67 -3.16 -5.20
N VAL A 116 -11.63 -2.46 -4.61
CA VAL A 116 -11.55 -1.95 -3.22
C VAL A 116 -11.40 -3.09 -2.21
N ILE A 117 -12.03 -4.24 -2.46
CA ILE A 117 -11.89 -5.44 -1.63
C ILE A 117 -10.46 -5.98 -1.72
N GLU A 118 -9.93 -6.15 -2.94
CA GLU A 118 -8.56 -6.68 -3.13
C GLU A 118 -7.49 -5.73 -2.56
N VAL A 119 -7.69 -4.41 -2.68
CA VAL A 119 -6.85 -3.42 -2.01
C VAL A 119 -6.90 -3.58 -0.49
N GLY A 120 -8.09 -3.84 0.07
CA GLY A 120 -8.24 -4.12 1.50
C GLY A 120 -7.42 -5.32 1.94
N LYS A 121 -7.54 -6.43 1.22
CA LYS A 121 -6.77 -7.66 1.51
C LYS A 121 -5.26 -7.42 1.46
N ALA A 122 -4.76 -6.68 0.47
CA ALA A 122 -3.34 -6.38 0.37
C ALA A 122 -2.83 -5.55 1.56
N ILE A 123 -3.62 -4.57 2.03
CA ILE A 123 -3.27 -3.76 3.21
C ILE A 123 -3.29 -4.62 4.48
N ASP A 124 -4.30 -5.48 4.63
CA ASP A 124 -4.41 -6.40 5.76
C ASP A 124 -3.24 -7.40 5.76
N GLU A 125 -2.87 -7.93 4.60
CA GLU A 125 -1.68 -8.79 4.43
C GLU A 125 -0.41 -8.05 4.88
N TRP A 126 -0.15 -6.84 4.35
CA TRP A 126 1.01 -6.04 4.75
C TRP A 126 1.01 -5.70 6.24
N LYS A 127 -0.17 -5.50 6.84
CA LYS A 127 -0.32 -5.29 8.28
C LYS A 127 0.06 -6.56 9.07
N ASP A 128 -0.29 -7.74 8.57
CA ASP A 128 -0.05 -9.01 9.23
C ASP A 128 1.42 -9.45 9.19
N TYR A 129 2.25 -8.90 8.30
CA TYR A 129 3.71 -9.05 8.39
C TYR A 129 4.32 -8.52 9.70
N ARG A 130 3.55 -7.82 10.55
CA ARG A 130 3.94 -7.51 11.94
C ARG A 130 4.17 -8.77 12.79
N PHE A 131 3.65 -9.91 12.36
CA PHE A 131 3.80 -11.19 13.05
C PHE A 131 5.01 -11.99 12.59
N GLU A 132 5.73 -11.54 11.56
CA GLU A 132 6.98 -12.19 11.12
C GLU A 132 8.15 -11.97 12.07
N GLY A 133 7.98 -11.11 13.07
CA GLY A 133 8.98 -10.85 14.09
C GLY A 133 8.50 -9.79 15.08
N ASN A 134 9.38 -9.41 16.00
CA ASN A 134 9.08 -8.39 16.99
C ASN A 134 10.01 -7.20 16.79
N LEU A 135 9.45 -5.99 16.84
CA LEU A 135 10.22 -4.76 16.94
C LEU A 135 10.80 -4.66 18.35
N ASP A 136 12.07 -4.27 18.44
CA ASP A 136 12.65 -3.89 19.72
C ASP A 136 11.89 -2.66 20.27
N PRO A 137 11.28 -2.75 21.46
CA PRO A 137 10.44 -1.68 22.00
C PRO A 137 11.21 -0.39 22.32
N LYS A 138 12.55 -0.45 22.39
CA LYS A 138 13.42 0.71 22.64
C LYS A 138 13.93 1.33 21.35
N THR A 139 14.28 0.51 20.35
CA THR A 139 14.92 0.99 19.12
C THR A 139 13.96 1.08 17.94
N VAL A 140 12.81 0.40 18.00
CA VAL A 140 11.80 0.30 16.93
C VAL A 140 12.41 -0.17 15.61
N LYS A 141 13.37 -1.10 15.72
CA LYS A 141 14.03 -1.75 14.59
C LYS A 141 13.46 -3.15 14.41
N TYR A 142 13.26 -3.54 13.16
CA TYR A 142 13.07 -4.94 12.79
C TYR A 142 14.39 -5.52 12.31
N GLU A 143 14.65 -6.77 12.68
CA GLU A 143 15.81 -7.54 12.18
C GLU A 143 15.38 -8.55 11.11
N ASN A 144 14.10 -8.92 11.06
CA ASN A 144 13.56 -9.81 10.04
C ASN A 144 13.05 -8.99 8.85
N GLU A 145 13.70 -9.12 7.69
CA GLU A 145 13.29 -8.46 6.44
C GLU A 145 11.86 -8.82 6.01
N ALA A 146 11.31 -9.96 6.44
CA ALA A 146 9.92 -10.29 6.20
C ALA A 146 8.95 -9.26 6.82
N MET A 147 9.35 -8.52 7.86
CA MET A 147 8.54 -7.43 8.43
C MET A 147 8.51 -6.17 7.56
N ALA A 148 9.28 -6.10 6.48
CA ALA A 148 9.39 -4.91 5.64
C ALA A 148 8.02 -4.37 5.14
N PRO A 149 7.05 -5.20 4.71
CA PRO A 149 5.74 -4.70 4.30
C PRO A 149 5.01 -3.96 5.43
N PHE A 150 5.05 -4.50 6.65
CA PHE A 150 4.49 -3.84 7.82
C PHE A 150 5.24 -2.56 8.17
N ALA A 151 6.58 -2.60 8.14
CA ALA A 151 7.42 -1.44 8.40
C ALA A 151 7.12 -0.30 7.42
N ASN A 152 6.88 -0.62 6.15
CA ASN A 152 6.52 0.36 5.14
C ASN A 152 5.16 1.00 5.44
N VAL A 153 4.12 0.22 5.80
CA VAL A 153 2.80 0.78 6.18
C VAL A 153 2.89 1.66 7.44
N SER A 154 3.68 1.22 8.42
CA SER A 154 3.74 1.81 9.77
C SER A 154 4.76 2.95 9.93
N CYS A 155 5.80 3.06 9.11
CA CYS A 155 6.91 3.98 9.33
C CYS A 155 6.80 5.30 8.53
N CYS A 156 7.66 6.26 8.86
CA CYS A 156 7.51 7.69 8.58
C CYS A 156 8.47 8.30 7.54
N LEU A 157 9.27 7.51 6.79
CA LEU A 157 10.29 8.09 5.89
C LEU A 157 10.37 7.54 4.47
N LEU A 158 9.50 6.61 4.07
CA LEU A 158 9.48 6.15 2.70
C LEU A 158 8.07 6.33 2.17
N LEU A 159 7.93 7.30 1.28
CA LEU A 159 6.75 7.53 0.45
C LEU A 159 6.49 6.19 -0.27
N ASN A 160 5.53 5.41 0.23
CA ASN A 160 5.34 4.02 -0.22
C ASN A 160 4.84 4.02 -1.65
N LEU A 161 5.60 3.33 -2.50
CA LEU A 161 5.10 2.91 -3.77
C LEU A 161 4.21 1.69 -3.56
N LEU A 162 2.98 1.82 -4.00
CA LEU A 162 1.91 0.91 -3.64
C LEU A 162 1.49 0.11 -4.86
N VAL A 163 1.89 -1.16 -4.89
CA VAL A 163 1.95 -1.94 -6.12
C VAL A 163 1.07 -3.18 -5.94
N LEU A 164 -0.18 -3.10 -6.40
CA LEU A 164 -1.11 -4.23 -6.42
C LEU A 164 -1.15 -4.82 -7.83
N ALA A 165 -0.62 -6.03 -8.00
CA ALA A 165 -0.75 -6.80 -9.24
C ALA A 165 -1.81 -7.89 -9.04
N LEU A 166 -2.88 -7.82 -9.82
CA LEU A 166 -3.93 -8.84 -9.91
C LEU A 166 -3.84 -9.52 -11.27
#